data_AF-A0A7K5P4D4-F1
#
_entry.id   AF-A0A7K5P4D4-F1
#
_cell.length_a   1.000
_cell.length_b   1.000
_cell.length_c   1.000
_cell.angle_alpha   90.00
_cell.angle_beta   90.00
_cell.angle_gamma   90.00
#
_symmetry.space_group_name_H-M   'P 1'
#
loop_
_entity.id
_entity.type
_entity.pdbx_description
1 polymer ?
#
loop_
_entity_poly.entity_id
_entity_poly.type
_entity_poly.pdbx_seq_one_letter_code
_entity_poly.pdbx_strand_id
1 'polypeptide(L)'
;PRQLWGWVLALALAAAAEPGRKVQIGVRRRPEACGVRSRRGDLLHMHYTGHLEDGSQFDSSLSRDQPFVFSLGTGQVIKGWDQGLLG
;
A
#
# COMPACT_ATOMS: atom_id res chain seq x y z
N PRO A 1 -33.21 -36.82 35.76
CA PRO A 1 -33.05 -35.40 36.19
C PRO A 1 -31.67 -34.83 35.78
N ARG A 2 -31.69 -34.00 34.72
CA ARG A 2 -30.90 -32.77 34.46
C ARG A 2 -29.65 -32.60 35.37
N GLN A 3 -28.41 -32.51 34.88
CA GLN A 3 -27.90 -31.40 34.06
C GLN A 3 -26.64 -31.79 33.28
N LEU A 4 -26.64 -31.47 31.99
CA LEU A 4 -25.46 -31.26 31.14
C LEU A 4 -24.85 -29.87 31.46
N TRP A 5 -23.66 -29.56 30.91
CA TRP A 5 -22.92 -28.26 30.89
C TRP A 5 -21.79 -28.22 31.95
N GLY A 6 -20.53 -27.89 31.66
CA GLY A 6 -19.86 -27.43 30.45
C GLY A 6 -18.46 -26.97 30.84
N TRP A 7 -17.43 -27.40 30.13
CA TRP A 7 -16.11 -26.74 30.08
C TRP A 7 -15.56 -26.92 28.67
N VAL A 8 -16.22 -26.24 27.71
CA VAL A 8 -15.63 -25.98 26.41
C VAL A 8 -14.66 -24.82 26.59
N LEU A 9 -13.41 -25.08 26.21
CA LEU A 9 -12.41 -24.19 25.63
C LEU A 9 -12.41 -22.71 26.04
N ALA A 10 -11.27 -22.26 26.54
CA ALA A 10 -10.76 -20.94 26.18
C ALA A 10 -9.26 -21.05 25.89
N LEU A 11 -8.91 -21.74 24.80
CA LEU A 11 -7.62 -21.49 24.16
C LEU A 11 -7.78 -20.16 23.43
N ALA A 12 -7.40 -19.07 24.08
CA ALA A 12 -7.35 -17.77 23.43
C ALA A 12 -6.33 -17.86 22.28
N LEU A 13 -6.82 -17.97 21.05
CA LEU A 13 -6.06 -17.62 19.86
C LEU A 13 -5.82 -16.11 19.92
N ALA A 14 -4.72 -15.71 20.55
CA ALA A 14 -4.15 -14.41 20.30
C ALA A 14 -3.72 -14.39 18.83
N ALA A 15 -4.55 -13.80 17.97
CA ALA A 15 -4.10 -13.34 16.66
C ALA A 15 -3.04 -12.27 16.92
N ALA A 16 -1.78 -12.66 16.92
CA ALA A 16 -0.67 -11.72 16.95
C ALA A 16 -0.76 -10.88 15.68
N ALA A 17 -1.16 -9.61 15.84
CA ALA A 17 -1.00 -8.64 14.78
C ALA A 17 0.52 -8.51 14.53
N GLU A 18 0.96 -9.01 13.39
CA GLU A 18 2.35 -8.93 12.96
C GLU A 18 2.84 -7.46 12.97
N PRO A 19 4.05 -7.18 13.46
CA PRO A 19 4.55 -5.82 13.58
C PRO A 19 4.54 -5.12 12.22
N GLY A 20 4.03 -3.87 12.22
CA GLY A 20 3.72 -3.07 11.04
C GLY A 20 4.75 -3.17 9.91
N ARG A 21 4.34 -3.82 8.81
CA ARG A 21 5.16 -4.04 7.62
C ARG A 21 5.57 -2.70 7.02
N LYS A 22 6.88 -2.47 6.91
CA LYS A 22 7.43 -1.27 6.28
C LYS A 22 7.28 -1.37 4.76
N VAL A 23 7.05 -0.22 4.13
CA VAL A 23 6.99 -0.10 2.67
C VAL A 23 8.34 -0.49 2.07
N GLN A 24 8.32 -1.36 1.07
CA GLN A 24 9.51 -1.75 0.31
C GLN A 24 9.49 -1.02 -1.04
N ILE A 25 10.60 -0.40 -1.41
CA ILE A 25 10.71 0.41 -2.63
C ILE A 25 11.79 -0.21 -3.51
N GLY A 26 11.42 -0.55 -4.74
CA GLY A 26 12.33 -1.06 -5.76
C GLY A 26 12.30 -0.18 -7.01
N VAL A 27 13.45 0.33 -7.44
CA VAL A 27 13.57 1.12 -8.68
C VAL A 27 13.79 0.16 -9.85
N ARG A 28 12.79 0.01 -10.72
CA ARG A 28 12.90 -0.85 -11.92
C ARG A 28 13.69 -0.18 -13.05
N ARG A 29 13.53 1.13 -13.23
CA ARG A 29 14.22 1.92 -14.27
C ARG A 29 14.40 3.35 -13.78
N ARG A 30 15.56 3.94 -14.06
CA ARG A 30 15.83 5.36 -13.89
C ARG A 30 16.49 5.90 -15.16
N PRO A 31 16.06 7.05 -15.70
CA PRO A 31 16.78 7.73 -16.77
C PRO A 31 18.23 8.07 -16.35
N GLU A 32 19.16 8.11 -17.30
CA GLU A 32 20.57 8.44 -17.03
C GLU A 32 20.72 9.84 -16.41
N ALA A 33 19.97 10.81 -16.96
CA ALA A 33 19.89 12.16 -16.43
C ALA A 33 18.50 12.38 -15.81
N CYS A 34 18.46 12.48 -14.48
CA CYS A 34 17.28 12.87 -13.72
C CYS A 34 17.71 13.85 -12.62
N GLY A 35 17.82 15.14 -12.98
CA GLY A 35 18.24 16.20 -12.06
C GLY A 35 17.11 16.70 -11.15
N VAL A 36 15.86 16.49 -11.55
CA VAL A 36 14.68 16.87 -10.78
C VAL A 36 14.18 15.66 -10.01
N ARG A 37 14.06 15.81 -8.70
CA ARG A 37 13.56 14.80 -7.78
C ARG A 37 12.27 15.32 -7.17
N SER A 38 11.30 14.43 -6.98
CA SER A 38 10.03 14.73 -6.37
C SER A 38 10.19 15.17 -4.91
N ARG A 39 9.37 16.12 -4.50
CA ARG A 39 9.36 16.71 -3.17
C ARG A 39 7.93 16.83 -2.65
N ARG A 40 7.80 17.02 -1.35
CA ARG A 40 6.51 17.29 -0.71
C ARG A 40 5.87 18.52 -1.35
N GLY A 41 4.60 18.41 -1.73
CA GLY A 41 3.82 19.46 -2.38
C GLY A 41 3.86 19.42 -3.91
N ASP A 42 4.75 18.63 -4.52
CA ASP A 42 4.75 18.47 -5.98
C ASP A 42 3.45 17.82 -6.45
N LEU A 43 2.96 18.28 -7.60
CA LEU A 43 1.86 17.64 -8.30
C LEU A 43 2.43 16.54 -9.21
N LEU A 44 2.12 15.28 -8.90
CA LEU A 44 2.59 14.14 -9.67
C LEU A 44 1.49 13.61 -10.59
N HIS A 45 1.87 13.30 -11.83
CA HIS A 45 1.05 12.58 -12.79
C HIS A 45 1.66 11.19 -12.96
N MET A 46 0.94 10.14 -12.58
CA MET A 46 1.52 8.79 -12.57
C MET A 46 0.58 7.73 -13.13
N HIS A 47 1.13 6.90 -14.01
CA HIS A 47 0.55 5.61 -14.32
C HIS A 47 0.98 4.55 -13.30
N TYR A 48 0.02 3.75 -12.87
CA TYR A 48 0.20 2.64 -11.94
C TYR A 48 -0.67 1.44 -12.34
N THR A 49 -0.26 0.29 -11.80
CA THR A 49 -1.08 -0.92 -11.68
C THR A 49 -0.92 -1.44 -10.26
N GLY A 50 -2.04 -1.63 -9.56
CA GLY A 50 -2.09 -2.12 -8.19
C GLY A 50 -2.53 -3.58 -8.14
N HIS A 51 -1.85 -4.38 -7.32
CA HIS A 51 -2.18 -5.79 -7.07
C HIS A 51 -2.32 -6.03 -5.56
N LEU A 52 -3.17 -6.98 -5.20
CA LEU A 52 -3.24 -7.55 -3.86
C LEU A 52 -2.08 -8.55 -3.64
N GLU A 53 -1.90 -9.01 -2.40
CA GLU A 53 -0.80 -9.93 -2.06
C GLU A 53 -0.91 -11.29 -2.76
N ASP A 54 -2.12 -11.70 -3.14
CA ASP A 54 -2.37 -12.90 -3.94
C ASP A 54 -2.06 -12.72 -5.44
N GLY A 55 -1.64 -11.52 -5.85
CA GLY A 55 -1.32 -11.18 -7.22
C GLY A 55 -2.53 -10.74 -8.06
N SER A 56 -3.75 -10.72 -7.52
CA SER A 56 -4.91 -10.20 -8.24
C SER A 56 -4.80 -8.70 -8.43
N GLN A 57 -5.01 -8.22 -9.66
CA GLN A 57 -5.03 -6.79 -9.95
C GLN A 57 -6.33 -6.18 -9.42
N PHE A 58 -6.24 -5.13 -8.58
CA PHE A 58 -7.42 -4.40 -8.12
C PHE A 58 -7.71 -3.15 -8.96
N ASP A 59 -6.67 -2.52 -9.53
CA ASP A 59 -6.84 -1.34 -10.39
C ASP A 59 -5.62 -1.08 -11.28
N SER A 60 -5.83 -0.41 -12.42
CA SER A 60 -4.76 0.10 -13.29
C SER A 60 -5.19 1.34 -14.05
N SER A 61 -4.41 2.41 -13.92
CA SER A 61 -4.57 3.62 -14.73
C SER A 61 -4.34 3.40 -16.24
N LEU A 62 -3.54 2.38 -16.61
CA LEU A 62 -3.19 2.11 -18.01
C LEU A 62 -4.42 1.62 -18.80
N SER A 63 -5.35 0.94 -18.14
CA SER A 63 -6.61 0.49 -18.76
C SER A 63 -7.50 1.65 -19.23
N ARG A 64 -7.31 2.84 -18.64
CA ARG A 64 -8.09 4.06 -18.92
C ARG A 64 -7.30 5.09 -19.73
N ASP A 65 -6.03 4.83 -20.00
CA ASP A 65 -5.08 5.75 -20.64
C ASP A 65 -5.07 7.16 -20.02
N GLN A 66 -5.30 7.23 -18.71
CA GLN A 66 -5.35 8.50 -17.98
C GLN A 66 -4.50 8.40 -16.70
N PRO A 67 -3.45 9.23 -16.54
CA PRO A 67 -2.66 9.26 -15.33
C PRO A 67 -3.50 9.68 -14.12
N PHE A 68 -3.18 9.13 -12.97
CA PHE A 68 -3.70 9.64 -11.71
C PHE A 68 -2.86 10.83 -11.25
N VAL A 69 -3.54 11.88 -10.78
CA VAL A 69 -2.92 13.15 -10.39
C VAL A 69 -3.17 13.42 -8.92
N PHE A 70 -2.10 13.71 -8.17
CA PHE A 70 -2.19 13.97 -6.73
C PHE A 70 -1.03 14.85 -6.24
N SER A 71 -1.20 15.47 -5.07
CA SER A 71 -0.16 16.26 -4.41
C SER A 71 0.66 15.38 -3.44
N LEU A 72 1.96 15.22 -3.69
CA LEU A 72 2.80 14.28 -2.94
C LEU A 72 3.04 14.74 -1.50
N GLY A 73 2.88 13.80 -0.54
CA GLY A 73 3.22 14.05 0.86
C GLY A 73 2.20 14.96 1.55
N THR A 74 0.96 15.00 1.07
CA THR A 74 -0.12 15.82 1.64
C THR A 74 -1.19 15.00 2.37
N GLY A 75 -1.05 13.68 2.41
CA GLY A 75 -2.06 12.77 2.96
C GLY A 75 -3.21 12.46 2.00
N GLN A 76 -3.14 12.87 0.73
CA GLN A 76 -4.17 12.61 -0.28
C GLN A 76 -4.20 11.15 -0.75
N VAL A 77 -3.10 10.42 -0.57
CA VAL A 77 -2.95 9.03 -1.03
C VAL A 77 -2.55 8.12 0.14
N ILE A 78 -2.56 6.81 -0.10
CA ILE A 78 -2.11 5.83 0.90
C ILE A 78 -0.67 6.14 1.36
N LYS A 79 -0.39 5.93 2.65
CA LYS A 79 0.90 6.30 3.28
C LYS A 79 2.13 5.80 2.53
N GLY A 80 2.03 4.63 1.89
CA GLY A 80 3.13 4.07 1.11
C GLY A 80 3.51 4.90 -0.10
N TRP A 81 2.55 5.57 -0.76
CA TRP A 81 2.83 6.48 -1.86
C TRP A 81 3.44 7.79 -1.35
N ASP A 82 2.85 8.36 -0.30
CA ASP A 82 3.31 9.60 0.32
C ASP A 82 4.75 9.53 0.81
N GLN A 83 5.19 8.35 1.27
CA GLN A 83 6.55 8.11 1.73
C GLN A 83 7.46 7.58 0.63
N GLY A 84 6.94 6.71 -0.24
CA GLY A 84 7.75 5.92 -1.18
C GLY A 84 8.11 6.64 -2.47
N LEU A 85 7.47 7.76 -2.77
CA LEU A 85 7.68 8.52 -4.01
C LEU A 85 8.47 9.82 -3.78
N LEU A 86 9.00 10.05 -2.59
CA LEU A 86 9.88 11.19 -2.32
C LEU A 86 11.31 10.88 -2.80
N GLY A 87 11.90 11.80 -3.58
CA GLY A 87 13.36 11.90 -3.75
C GLY A 87 13.98 11.30 -5.00
#